data_AF-A0A480BX42-F1
#
_entry.id   AF-A0A480BX42-F1
#
_cell.length_a   1.000
_cell.length_b   1.000
_cell.length_c   1.000
_cell.angle_alpha   90.00
_cell.angle_beta   90.00
_cell.angle_gamma   90.00
#
_symmetry.space_group_name_H-M   'P 1'
#
loop_
_entity.id
_entity.type
_entity.pdbx_description
1 polymer ?
#
loop_
_entity_poly.entity_id
_entity_poly.type
_entity_poly.pdbx_seq_one_letter_code
_entity_poly.pdbx_strand_id
1 'polypeptide(L)'
;LTHRVEPGSPPRLTFLGDSDAHIVKGLIALLLQLLSGRTPQEILDADVNGVFERLGLESHISMNRRNGFYAMVERIRQIAREHATSVS
;
A
#
# COMPACT_ATOMS: atom_id res chain seq x y z
N LEU A 1 10.51 1.24 2.22
CA LEU A 1 9.59 1.08 1.08
C LEU A 1 10.28 1.63 -0.15
N THR A 2 10.42 0.82 -1.19
CA THR A 2 10.88 1.23 -2.52
C THR A 2 9.81 0.82 -3.54
N HIS A 3 9.84 1.41 -4.74
CA HIS A 3 8.91 1.06 -5.81
C HIS A 3 9.61 1.05 -7.17
N ARG A 4 9.01 0.31 -8.11
CA ARG A 4 9.38 0.32 -9.53
C ARG A 4 8.15 0.69 -10.35
N VAL A 5 8.39 1.40 -11.45
CA VAL A 5 7.37 1.70 -12.46
C VAL A 5 7.55 0.71 -13.60
N GLU A 6 6.53 -0.09 -13.85
CA GLU A 6 6.50 -1.02 -14.96
C GLU A 6 5.90 -0.34 -16.20
N PRO A 7 6.52 -0.52 -17.39
CA PRO A 7 6.03 0.05 -18.63
C PRO A 7 4.58 -0.36 -18.93
N GLY A 8 3.79 0.58 -19.46
CA GLY A 8 2.39 0.37 -19.81
C GLY A 8 1.68 1.70 -20.05
N SER A 9 0.46 1.65 -20.57
CA SER A 9 -0.42 2.82 -20.69
C SER A 9 -1.81 2.46 -20.15
N PRO A 10 -2.13 2.82 -18.89
CA PRO A 10 -1.28 3.51 -17.90
C PRO A 10 -0.15 2.60 -17.35
N PRO A 11 0.94 3.19 -16.80
CA PRO A 11 2.00 2.41 -16.14
C PRO A 11 1.47 1.71 -14.89
N ARG A 12 2.20 0.69 -14.43
CA ARG A 12 1.88 -0.06 -13.20
C ARG A 12 2.96 0.17 -12.15
N LEU A 13 2.58 0.20 -10.88
CA LEU A 13 3.50 0.38 -9.76
C LEU A 13 3.66 -0.93 -8.99
N THR A 14 4.90 -1.34 -8.77
CA THR A 14 5.25 -2.51 -7.96
C THR A 14 6.06 -2.08 -6.76
N PHE A 15 5.69 -2.54 -5.57
CA PHE A 15 6.27 -2.07 -4.30
C PHE A 15 7.06 -3.16 -3.58
N LEU A 16 8.10 -2.74 -2.86
CA LEU A 16 8.87 -3.59 -1.96
C LEU A 16 9.05 -2.89 -0.60
N GLY A 17 8.75 -3.58 0.49
CA GLY A 17 8.82 -3.05 1.84
C GLY A 17 9.05 -4.15 2.86
N ASP A 18 9.61 -3.78 4.01
CA ASP A 18 9.84 -4.67 5.14
C ASP A 18 9.63 -3.91 6.47
N SER A 19 9.58 -4.64 7.58
CA SER A 19 9.54 -4.11 8.94
C SER A 19 10.23 -5.07 9.92
N ASP A 20 10.93 -4.51 10.92
CA ASP A 20 11.56 -5.27 12.01
C ASP A 20 10.54 -5.94 12.93
N ALA A 21 9.28 -5.50 12.91
CA ALA A 21 8.21 -6.08 13.71
C ALA A 21 7.44 -7.15 12.93
N HIS A 22 7.50 -8.41 13.36
CA HIS A 22 6.85 -9.56 12.70
C HIS A 22 5.37 -9.34 12.33
N ILE A 23 4.56 -8.79 13.24
CA ILE A 23 3.15 -8.52 12.97
C ILE A 23 2.99 -7.46 11.88
N VAL A 24 3.76 -6.38 11.96
CA VAL A 24 3.71 -5.29 10.96
C VAL A 24 4.20 -5.79 9.60
N LYS A 25 5.24 -6.64 9.58
CA LYS A 25 5.74 -7.30 8.37
C LYS A 25 4.64 -8.11 7.66
N GLY A 26 3.84 -8.87 8.40
CA GLY A 26 2.69 -9.58 7.84
C GLY A 26 1.65 -8.64 7.23
N LEU A 27 1.31 -7.55 7.93
CA LEU A 27 0.37 -6.55 7.40
C LEU A 27 0.88 -5.85 6.14
N ILE A 28 2.18 -5.53 6.12
CA ILE A 28 2.83 -4.96 4.95
C ILE A 28 2.76 -5.93 3.79
N ALA A 29 3.07 -7.22 4.00
CA ALA A 29 2.99 -8.23 2.93
C ALA A 29 1.59 -8.28 2.29
N LEU A 30 0.52 -8.24 3.10
CA LEU A 30 -0.86 -8.18 2.60
C LEU A 30 -1.14 -6.90 1.82
N LEU A 31 -0.67 -5.75 2.30
CA LEU A 31 -0.83 -4.47 1.63
C LEU A 31 -0.11 -4.43 0.28
N LEU A 32 1.14 -4.91 0.23
CA LEU A 32 1.92 -4.96 -1.00
C LEU A 32 1.30 -5.92 -2.00
N GLN A 33 0.76 -7.07 -1.55
CA GLN A 33 0.03 -8.00 -2.39
C GLN A 33 -1.29 -7.40 -2.91
N LEU A 34 -1.96 -6.58 -2.11
CA LEU A 34 -3.18 -5.89 -2.53
C LEU A 34 -2.90 -4.84 -3.60
N LEU A 35 -1.81 -4.06 -3.49
CA LEU A 35 -1.59 -2.83 -4.27
C LEU A 35 -0.53 -2.92 -5.37
N SER A 36 0.38 -3.89 -5.34
CA SER A 36 1.42 -4.01 -6.38
C SER A 36 0.85 -4.49 -7.72
N GLY A 37 1.49 -4.07 -8.81
CA GLY A 37 1.05 -4.39 -10.18
C GLY A 37 -0.20 -3.61 -10.61
N ARG A 38 -0.63 -2.62 -9.82
CA ARG A 38 -1.78 -1.78 -10.13
C ARG A 38 -1.36 -0.45 -10.75
N THR A 39 -2.29 0.16 -11.48
CA THR A 39 -2.11 1.51 -11.99
C THR A 39 -2.17 2.52 -10.84
N PRO A 40 -1.58 3.72 -11.01
CA PRO A 40 -1.71 4.78 -10.01
C PRO A 40 -3.15 5.04 -9.58
N GLN A 41 -4.09 5.09 -10.52
CA GLN A 41 -5.50 5.34 -10.24
C GLN A 41 -6.15 4.18 -9.46
N GLU A 42 -5.90 2.93 -9.87
CA GLU A 42 -6.39 1.74 -9.16
C GLU A 42 -5.89 1.68 -7.70
N ILE A 43 -4.69 2.19 -7.42
CA ILE A 43 -4.13 2.28 -6.06
C ILE A 43 -4.86 3.35 -5.24
N LEU A 44 -5.16 4.50 -5.86
CA LEU A 44 -5.86 5.59 -5.18
C LEU A 44 -7.31 5.24 -4.86
N ASP A 45 -7.95 4.45 -5.72
CA ASP A 45 -9.34 3.99 -5.58
C ASP A 45 -9.47 2.76 -4.66
N ALA A 46 -8.36 2.16 -4.23
CA ALA A 46 -8.38 1.00 -3.37
C ALA A 46 -8.92 1.31 -1.96
N ASP A 47 -9.91 0.52 -1.54
CA ASP A 47 -10.48 0.48 -0.18
C ASP A 47 -9.61 -0.35 0.77
N VAL A 48 -8.44 0.16 1.11
CA VAL A 48 -7.50 -0.50 2.04
C VAL A 48 -8.11 -0.63 3.44
N ASN A 49 -8.82 0.39 3.91
CA ASN A 49 -9.42 0.41 5.25
C ASN A 49 -10.50 -0.67 5.37
N GLY A 50 -11.42 -0.76 4.41
CA GLY A 50 -12.45 -1.79 4.43
C GLY A 50 -11.89 -3.20 4.27
N VAL A 51 -10.78 -3.41 3.54
CA VAL A 51 -10.08 -4.72 3.56
C VAL A 51 -9.58 -5.02 4.97
N PHE A 52 -8.96 -4.04 5.64
CA PHE A 52 -8.39 -4.20 6.96
C PHE A 52 -9.46 -4.48 8.04
N GLU A 53 -10.61 -3.81 7.95
CA GLU A 53 -11.80 -4.04 8.77
C GLU A 53 -12.40 -5.43 8.53
N ARG A 54 -12.61 -5.83 7.26
CA ARG A 54 -13.19 -7.14 6.90
C ARG A 54 -12.35 -8.31 7.38
N LEU A 55 -11.03 -8.13 7.45
CA LEU A 55 -10.12 -9.14 7.99
C LEU A 55 -10.04 -9.13 9.52
N GLY A 56 -10.75 -8.21 10.21
CA GLY A 56 -10.74 -8.07 11.66
C GLY A 56 -9.39 -7.65 12.23
N LEU A 57 -8.46 -7.15 11.41
CA LEU A 57 -7.08 -6.91 11.83
C LEU A 57 -6.95 -5.72 12.78
N GLU A 58 -7.90 -4.78 12.73
CA GLU A 58 -7.91 -3.61 13.62
C GLU A 58 -7.95 -3.99 15.10
N SER A 59 -8.74 -4.99 15.49
CA SER A 59 -8.90 -5.40 16.89
C SER A 59 -7.71 -6.19 17.44
N HIS A 60 -6.77 -6.62 16.59
CA HIS A 60 -5.67 -7.51 16.98
C HIS A 60 -4.30 -6.82 17.03
N ILE A 61 -4.23 -5.52 16.76
CA ILE A 61 -2.96 -4.78 16.77
C ILE A 61 -2.98 -3.59 17.72
N SER A 62 -1.82 -3.32 18.32
CA SER A 62 -1.63 -2.13 19.14
C SER A 62 -1.67 -0.85 18.29
N MET A 63 -1.95 0.28 18.93
CA MET A 63 -2.02 1.60 18.29
C MET A 63 -0.73 1.94 17.51
N ASN A 64 0.46 1.65 18.07
CA ASN A 64 1.73 1.92 17.39
C ASN A 64 1.88 1.11 16.09
N ARG A 65 1.44 -0.16 16.08
CA ARG A 65 1.50 -1.02 14.89
C ARG A 65 0.53 -0.53 13.82
N ARG A 66 -0.66 -0.09 14.24
CA ARG A 66 -1.68 0.51 13.36
C ARG A 66 -1.13 1.77 12.70
N ASN A 67 -0.49 2.64 13.47
CA ASN A 67 0.10 3.87 12.95
C ASN A 67 1.20 3.58 11.91
N GLY A 68 2.08 2.61 12.19
CA GLY A 68 3.12 2.19 11.25
C GLY A 68 2.55 1.64 9.94
N PHE A 69 1.49 0.84 10.02
CA PHE A 69 0.78 0.35 8.84
C PHE A 69 0.19 1.49 8.01
N TYR A 70 -0.60 2.37 8.62
CA TYR A 70 -1.25 3.47 7.89
C TYR A 70 -0.25 4.51 7.36
N ALA A 71 0.89 4.71 8.02
CA ALA A 71 1.98 5.52 7.47
C ALA A 71 2.52 4.94 6.15
N MET A 72 2.60 3.61 6.03
CA MET A 72 2.99 2.97 4.77
C MET A 72 1.91 3.07 3.70
N VAL A 73 0.62 2.93 4.08
CA VAL A 73 -0.51 3.15 3.16
C VAL A 73 -0.45 4.55 2.56
N GLU A 74 -0.27 5.58 3.39
CA GLU A 74 -0.17 6.96 2.91
C GLU A 74 1.05 7.18 2.03
N ARG A 75 2.20 6.57 2.34
CA ARG A 75 3.37 6.65 1.47
C ARG A 75 3.11 6.05 0.08
N ILE A 76 2.42 4.90 0.01
CA ILE A 76 2.04 4.28 -1.26
C ILE A 76 1.07 5.18 -2.03
N ARG A 77 0.07 5.76 -1.37
CA ARG A 77 -0.87 6.71 -2.00
C ARG A 77 -0.16 7.95 -2.54
N GLN A 78 0.81 8.51 -1.80
CA GLN A 78 1.61 9.64 -2.30
C GLN A 78 2.35 9.30 -3.59
N ILE A 79 3.05 8.16 -3.63
CA ILE A 79 3.74 7.68 -4.83
C ILE A 79 2.73 7.52 -5.98
N ALA A 80 1.56 6.94 -5.72
CA ALA A 80 0.52 6.83 -6.75
C ALA A 80 0.07 8.21 -7.29
N ARG A 81 -0.14 9.22 -6.44
CA ARG A 81 -0.49 10.58 -6.90
C ARG A 81 0.58 11.18 -7.81
N GLU A 82 1.86 11.03 -7.46
CA GLU A 82 2.99 11.51 -8.26
C GLU A 82 2.97 10.92 -9.68
N HIS A 83 2.66 9.62 -9.81
CA HIS A 83 2.61 8.91 -11.09
C HIS A 83 1.28 9.02 -11.84
N ALA A 84 0.18 9.37 -11.16
CA ALA A 84 -1.10 9.67 -11.80
C ALA A 84 -1.05 11.02 -12.55
N THR A 85 -0.35 11.99 -11.98
CA THR A 85 -0.30 13.37 -12.50
C THR A 85 0.68 13.53 -13.66
N SER A 86 1.64 12.61 -13.81
CA SER A 86 2.64 12.62 -14.88
C SER A 86 2.18 11.92 -16.17
N VAL A 87 0.96 11.39 -16.20
CA VAL A 87 0.31 10.77 -17.38
C VAL A 87 -0.70 11.73 -18.04
N SER A 88 -0.74 13.01 -17.62
CA SER A 88 -1.48 14.09 -18.30
C SER A 88 -0.57 14.92 -19.17
#